data_AF-R6LQT5-F1
#
_entry.id   AF-R6LQT5-F1
#
_cell.length_a   1.000
_cell.length_b   1.000
_cell.length_c   1.000
_cell.angle_alpha   90.00
_cell.angle_beta   90.00
_cell.angle_gamma   90.00
#
_symmetry.space_group_name_H-M   'P 1'
#
loop_
_entity.id
_entity.type
_entity.pdbx_description
1 polymer ?
#
loop_
_entity_poly.entity_id
_entity_poly.type
_entity_poly.pdbx_seq_one_letter_code
_entity_poly.pdbx_strand_id
1 'polypeptide(L)'
;MNPNRTYEENMAALKKVLTQRTYTALSHRNIEFVLKYQNASLQELAAYLRRQQAELRHIPGRTEIIGGDFIELRFRGWVNALEAIGVSRELAAKRSTPALEKTALFQAEFNTQRELDKAAKAEAKKQNKAKEKPQIQGKGRRFRADLLLDEKITGRTMYALELQGFKCPQNKNVRKTQEFKAEYQRQLTKFRQEQAAEKEAKRAARQAERQESAAEESAQ
;
A
#
# COMPACT_ATOMS: atom_id res chain seq x y z
N MET A 1 9.55 -5.25 -5.48
CA MET A 1 10.64 -4.80 -6.38
C MET A 1 11.58 -5.96 -6.58
N ASN A 2 12.08 -6.16 -7.80
CA ASN A 2 13.12 -7.17 -8.00
C ASN A 2 14.46 -6.58 -7.53
N PRO A 3 15.15 -7.19 -6.55
CA PRO A 3 16.42 -6.68 -6.03
C PRO A 3 17.56 -6.72 -7.05
N ASN A 4 17.41 -7.47 -8.15
CA ASN A 4 18.42 -7.63 -9.19
C ASN A 4 18.27 -6.65 -10.37
N ARG A 5 17.33 -5.70 -10.28
CA ARG A 5 17.08 -4.67 -11.32
C ARG A 5 17.29 -3.28 -10.74
N THR A 6 17.70 -2.33 -11.58
CA THR A 6 17.77 -0.93 -11.18
C THR A 6 16.38 -0.38 -10.85
N TYR A 7 16.33 0.74 -10.13
CA TYR A 7 15.06 1.41 -9.85
C TYR A 7 14.32 1.78 -11.15
N GLU A 8 15.05 2.29 -12.14
CA GLU A 8 14.51 2.69 -13.44
C GLU A 8 13.93 1.51 -14.22
N GLU A 9 14.65 0.38 -14.25
CA GLU A 9 14.18 -0.85 -14.89
C GLU A 9 12.92 -1.41 -14.21
N ASN A 10 12.86 -1.35 -12.88
CA ASN A 10 11.69 -1.74 -12.12
C ASN A 10 10.48 -0.82 -12.42
N MET A 11 10.71 0.48 -12.57
CA MET A 11 9.65 1.44 -12.97
C MET A 11 9.19 1.22 -14.40
N ALA A 12 10.11 0.98 -15.34
CA ALA A 12 9.79 0.68 -16.72
C ALA A 12 9.00 -0.63 -16.85
N ALA A 13 9.40 -1.68 -16.12
CA ALA A 13 8.68 -2.94 -16.08
C ALA A 13 7.28 -2.77 -15.48
N LEU A 14 7.15 -1.99 -14.40
CA LEU A 14 5.85 -1.68 -13.79
C LEU A 14 4.94 -0.93 -14.79
N LYS A 15 5.48 0.08 -15.49
CA LYS A 15 4.73 0.82 -16.51
C LYS A 15 4.22 -0.13 -17.59
N LYS A 16 5.06 -1.03 -18.12
CA LYS A 16 4.65 -2.03 -19.12
C LYS A 16 3.51 -2.92 -18.62
N VAL A 17 3.61 -3.43 -17.40
CA VAL A 17 2.58 -4.29 -16.80
C VAL A 17 1.26 -3.53 -16.62
N LEU A 18 1.32 -2.30 -16.10
CA LEU A 18 0.13 -1.47 -15.92
C LEU A 18 -0.50 -1.12 -17.27
N THR A 19 0.29 -0.75 -18.26
CA THR A 19 -0.18 -0.48 -19.63
C THR A 19 -0.93 -1.70 -20.20
N GLN A 20 -0.37 -2.91 -20.07
CA GLN A 20 -1.04 -4.13 -20.55
C GLN A 20 -2.35 -4.41 -19.80
N ARG A 21 -2.39 -4.20 -18.48
CA ARG A 21 -3.61 -4.33 -17.68
C ARG A 21 -4.66 -3.32 -18.11
N THR A 22 -4.28 -2.08 -18.37
CA THR A 22 -5.17 -1.02 -18.90
C THR A 22 -5.76 -1.44 -20.24
N TYR A 23 -4.95 -1.93 -21.18
CA TYR A 23 -5.45 -2.43 -22.47
C TYR A 23 -6.48 -3.55 -22.29
N THR A 24 -6.19 -4.50 -21.39
CA THR A 24 -7.10 -5.62 -21.11
C THR A 24 -8.41 -5.14 -20.50
N ALA A 25 -8.36 -4.22 -19.53
CA ALA A 25 -9.55 -3.64 -18.90
C ALA A 25 -10.42 -2.86 -19.89
N LEU A 26 -9.81 -2.04 -20.76
CA LEU A 26 -10.53 -1.33 -21.82
C LEU A 26 -11.12 -2.29 -22.86
N SER A 27 -10.39 -3.35 -23.22
CA SER A 27 -10.88 -4.40 -24.12
C SER A 27 -12.11 -5.10 -23.53
N HIS A 28 -12.08 -5.46 -22.24
CA HIS A 28 -13.25 -6.04 -21.56
C HIS A 28 -14.45 -5.09 -21.57
N ARG A 29 -14.25 -3.80 -21.27
CA ARG A 29 -15.33 -2.80 -21.36
C ARG A 29 -15.89 -2.65 -22.77
N ASN A 30 -15.04 -2.73 -23.79
CA ASN A 30 -15.49 -2.73 -25.19
C ASN A 30 -16.31 -3.98 -25.52
N ILE A 31 -15.92 -5.15 -25.03
CA ILE A 31 -16.68 -6.40 -25.22
C ILE A 31 -18.03 -6.29 -24.52
N GLU A 32 -18.08 -5.84 -23.26
CA GLU A 32 -19.32 -5.60 -22.52
C GLU A 32 -20.23 -4.60 -23.25
N PHE A 33 -19.66 -3.55 -23.82
CA PHE A 33 -20.40 -2.59 -24.63
C PHE A 33 -21.03 -3.25 -25.86
N VAL A 34 -20.25 -4.03 -26.62
CA VAL A 34 -20.76 -4.76 -27.79
C VAL A 34 -21.91 -5.69 -27.40
N LEU A 35 -21.75 -6.46 -26.32
CA LEU A 35 -22.79 -7.37 -25.83
C LEU A 35 -24.06 -6.62 -25.43
N LYS A 36 -23.93 -5.46 -24.77
CA LYS A 36 -25.05 -4.62 -24.34
C LYS A 36 -25.80 -4.00 -25.53
N TYR A 37 -25.08 -3.55 -26.55
CA TYR A 37 -25.62 -2.79 -27.68
C TYR A 37 -25.71 -3.60 -28.99
N GLN A 38 -25.55 -4.93 -28.94
CA GLN A 38 -25.55 -5.79 -30.15
C GLN A 38 -26.83 -5.63 -30.98
N ASN A 39 -27.97 -5.47 -30.32
CA ASN A 39 -29.29 -5.31 -30.94
C ASN A 39 -29.79 -3.86 -30.92
N ALA A 40 -28.93 -2.91 -30.53
CA ALA A 40 -29.31 -1.52 -30.46
C ALA A 40 -29.55 -0.93 -31.86
N SER A 41 -30.56 -0.08 -31.94
CA SER A 41 -30.85 0.75 -33.09
C SER A 41 -29.74 1.78 -33.32
N LEU A 42 -29.63 2.27 -34.56
CA LEU A 42 -28.69 3.35 -34.88
C LEU A 42 -29.00 4.62 -34.08
N GLN A 43 -30.28 4.89 -33.77
CA GLN A 43 -30.68 6.06 -32.99
C GLN A 43 -30.18 5.97 -31.53
N GLU A 44 -30.23 4.80 -30.91
CA GLU A 44 -29.70 4.59 -29.57
C GLU A 44 -28.17 4.74 -29.52
N LEU A 45 -27.47 4.23 -30.52
CA LEU A 45 -26.02 4.39 -30.64
C LEU A 45 -25.63 5.86 -30.88
N ALA A 46 -26.39 6.59 -31.70
CA ALA A 46 -26.21 8.03 -31.88
C ALA A 46 -26.48 8.81 -30.58
N ALA A 47 -27.51 8.42 -29.82
CA ALA A 47 -27.79 9.05 -28.52
C ALA A 47 -26.66 8.81 -27.52
N TYR A 48 -26.10 7.59 -27.47
CA TYR A 48 -24.90 7.29 -26.68
C TYR A 48 -23.71 8.18 -27.10
N LEU A 49 -23.42 8.22 -28.39
CA LEU A 49 -22.31 9.01 -28.93
C LEU A 49 -22.48 10.52 -28.63
N ARG A 50 -23.71 11.05 -28.71
CA ARG A 50 -24.02 12.43 -28.35
C ARG A 50 -23.78 12.73 -26.87
N ARG A 51 -24.11 11.81 -25.96
CA ARG A 51 -23.81 11.94 -24.53
C ARG A 51 -22.31 11.99 -24.28
N GLN A 52 -21.55 11.12 -24.95
CA GLN A 52 -20.09 11.10 -24.85
C GLN A 52 -19.44 12.39 -25.40
N GLN A 53 -19.95 12.92 -26.51
CA GLN A 53 -19.53 14.23 -27.03
C GLN A 53 -19.77 15.35 -26.00
N ALA A 54 -20.92 15.34 -25.30
CA ALA A 54 -21.22 16.35 -24.28
C ALA A 54 -20.30 16.25 -23.06
N GLU A 55 -19.96 15.03 -22.64
CA GLU A 55 -19.01 14.77 -21.54
C GLU A 55 -17.59 15.23 -21.89
N LEU A 56 -17.14 14.92 -23.11
CA LEU A 56 -15.81 15.29 -23.60
C LEU A 56 -15.69 16.78 -23.97
N ARG A 57 -16.82 17.46 -24.23
CA ARG A 57 -16.89 18.87 -24.68
C ARG A 57 -16.12 19.14 -25.99
N HIS A 58 -15.86 18.11 -26.78
CA HIS A 58 -15.27 18.21 -28.11
C HIS A 58 -15.79 17.08 -29.00
N ILE A 59 -15.53 17.18 -30.32
CA ILE A 59 -15.85 16.09 -31.25
C ILE A 59 -15.00 14.87 -30.87
N PRO A 60 -15.62 13.72 -30.54
CA PRO A 60 -14.87 12.56 -30.13
C PRO A 60 -14.18 11.87 -31.31
N GLY A 61 -12.95 11.41 -31.08
CA GLY A 61 -12.31 10.41 -31.92
C GLY A 61 -12.80 8.99 -31.54
N ARG A 62 -12.72 8.08 -32.51
CA ARG A 62 -13.09 6.66 -32.34
C ARG A 62 -12.49 6.01 -31.09
N THR A 63 -11.23 6.30 -30.80
CA THR A 63 -10.45 5.70 -29.69
C THR A 63 -10.73 6.33 -28.34
N GLU A 64 -11.43 7.47 -28.29
CA GLU A 64 -11.71 8.19 -27.05
C GLU A 64 -12.96 7.67 -26.33
N ILE A 65 -13.75 6.82 -27.00
CA ILE A 65 -15.03 6.31 -26.53
C ILE A 65 -15.02 4.78 -26.48
N ILE A 66 -15.63 4.23 -25.44
CA ILE A 66 -15.87 2.78 -25.32
C ILE A 66 -16.84 2.32 -26.41
N GLY A 67 -16.45 1.28 -27.15
CA GLY A 67 -17.23 0.76 -28.27
C GLY A 67 -17.10 1.58 -29.56
N GLY A 68 -16.13 2.49 -29.67
CA GLY A 68 -15.92 3.29 -30.87
C GLY A 68 -15.78 2.47 -32.15
N ASP A 69 -15.03 1.36 -32.13
CA ASP A 69 -14.88 0.45 -33.28
C ASP A 69 -16.21 -0.22 -33.66
N PHE A 70 -17.04 -0.57 -32.67
CA PHE A 70 -18.37 -1.13 -32.91
C PHE A 70 -19.32 -0.09 -33.50
N ILE A 71 -19.29 1.15 -33.00
CA ILE A 71 -20.09 2.24 -33.54
C ILE A 71 -19.67 2.53 -34.99
N GLU A 72 -18.36 2.62 -35.27
CA GLU A 72 -17.85 2.77 -36.64
C GLU A 72 -18.38 1.66 -37.56
N LEU A 73 -18.36 0.40 -37.09
CA LEU A 73 -18.89 -0.74 -37.84
C LEU A 73 -20.39 -0.60 -38.12
N ARG A 74 -21.19 -0.18 -37.12
CA ARG A 74 -22.66 -0.05 -37.26
C ARG A 74 -23.07 1.08 -38.20
N PHE A 75 -22.35 2.20 -38.20
CA PHE A 75 -22.60 3.35 -39.08
C PHE A 75 -21.86 3.30 -40.41
N ARG A 76 -21.08 2.24 -40.66
CA ARG A 76 -20.23 2.08 -41.86
C ARG A 76 -19.25 3.23 -42.05
N GLY A 77 -18.65 3.68 -40.95
CA GLY A 77 -17.65 4.75 -40.93
C GLY A 77 -17.88 5.73 -39.78
N TRP A 78 -16.77 6.18 -39.17
CA TRP A 78 -16.83 7.14 -38.07
C TRP A 78 -17.43 8.49 -38.46
N VAL A 79 -17.18 8.95 -39.69
CA VAL A 79 -17.74 10.20 -40.22
C VAL A 79 -19.27 10.16 -40.26
N ASN A 80 -19.86 9.04 -40.67
CA ASN A 80 -21.32 8.85 -40.70
C ASN A 80 -21.91 8.82 -39.28
N ALA A 81 -21.18 8.24 -38.31
CA ALA A 81 -21.59 8.24 -36.91
C ALA A 81 -21.63 9.66 -36.33
N LEU A 82 -20.64 10.49 -36.67
CA LEU A 82 -20.59 11.89 -36.28
C LEU A 82 -21.66 12.74 -36.98
N GLU A 83 -21.97 12.44 -38.24
CA GLU A 83 -23.07 13.07 -38.96
C GLU A 83 -24.43 12.76 -38.30
N ALA A 84 -24.63 11.51 -37.86
CA ALA A 84 -25.86 11.08 -37.17
C ALA A 84 -26.12 11.81 -35.83
N ILE A 85 -25.09 12.36 -35.18
CA ILE A 85 -25.25 13.16 -33.96
C ILE A 85 -25.38 14.67 -34.23
N GLY A 86 -25.20 15.12 -35.47
CA GLY A 86 -25.34 16.52 -35.92
C GLY A 86 -24.02 17.25 -36.19
N VAL A 87 -22.88 16.54 -36.26
CA VAL A 87 -21.60 17.15 -36.63
C VAL A 87 -21.52 17.25 -38.15
N SER A 88 -21.10 18.41 -38.69
CA SER A 88 -20.95 18.54 -40.14
C SER A 88 -19.90 17.59 -40.69
N ARG A 89 -20.16 17.04 -41.87
CA ARG A 89 -19.29 16.04 -42.51
C ARG A 89 -17.86 16.54 -42.70
N GLU A 90 -17.69 17.83 -42.99
CA GLU A 90 -16.36 18.46 -43.13
C GLU A 90 -15.57 18.47 -41.82
N LEU A 91 -16.22 18.80 -40.69
CA LEU A 91 -15.58 18.79 -39.37
C LEU A 91 -15.26 17.37 -38.92
N ALA A 92 -16.17 16.43 -39.19
CA ALA A 92 -15.99 15.02 -38.90
C ALA A 92 -14.81 14.41 -39.71
N ALA A 93 -14.68 14.76 -40.99
CA ALA A 93 -13.58 14.29 -41.84
C ALA A 93 -12.22 14.86 -41.42
N LYS A 94 -12.18 16.10 -40.93
CA LYS A 94 -10.95 16.73 -40.41
C LYS A 94 -10.53 16.17 -39.04
N ARG A 95 -11.40 15.46 -38.33
CA ARG A 95 -11.10 14.91 -37.01
C ARG A 95 -10.19 13.68 -37.13
N SER A 96 -8.94 13.83 -36.71
CA SER A 96 -8.03 12.70 -36.53
C SER A 96 -8.37 11.91 -35.25
N THR A 97 -8.17 10.60 -35.30
CA THR A 97 -8.35 9.71 -34.14
C THR A 97 -7.03 9.60 -33.38
N PRO A 98 -6.95 10.07 -32.12
CA PRO A 98 -5.71 9.97 -31.36
C PRO A 98 -5.35 8.51 -31.05
N ALA A 99 -4.08 8.22 -30.83
CA ALA A 99 -3.66 6.91 -30.33
C ALA A 99 -4.30 6.65 -28.95
N LEU A 100 -4.76 5.41 -28.70
CA LEU A 100 -5.47 5.05 -27.47
C LEU A 100 -4.71 5.48 -26.21
N GLU A 101 -3.39 5.30 -26.16
CA GLU A 101 -2.53 5.70 -25.03
C GLU A 101 -2.56 7.20 -24.70
N LYS A 102 -2.88 8.04 -25.69
CA LYS A 102 -2.94 9.49 -25.54
C LYS A 102 -4.32 9.99 -25.12
N THR A 103 -5.31 9.11 -25.05
CA THR A 103 -6.69 9.47 -24.70
C THR A 103 -6.86 9.66 -23.20
N ALA A 104 -7.78 10.54 -22.80
CA ALA A 104 -8.16 10.71 -21.41
C ALA A 104 -8.73 9.41 -20.81
N LEU A 105 -9.45 8.63 -21.62
CA LEU A 105 -9.97 7.31 -21.27
C LEU A 105 -8.87 6.37 -20.79
N PHE A 106 -7.79 6.25 -21.57
CA PHE A 106 -6.65 5.39 -21.21
C PHE A 106 -5.93 5.90 -19.96
N GLN A 107 -5.69 7.21 -19.86
CA GLN A 107 -5.00 7.80 -18.72
C GLN A 107 -5.79 7.61 -17.41
N ALA A 108 -7.10 7.79 -17.46
CA ALA A 108 -7.99 7.56 -16.31
C ALA A 108 -7.93 6.09 -15.86
N GLU A 109 -8.12 5.15 -16.79
CA GLU A 109 -8.06 3.72 -16.46
C GLU A 109 -6.67 3.30 -15.95
N PHE A 110 -5.60 3.81 -16.56
CA PHE A 110 -4.23 3.57 -16.09
C PHE A 110 -4.01 4.07 -14.66
N ASN A 111 -4.54 5.24 -14.31
CA ASN A 111 -4.46 5.78 -12.95
C ASN A 111 -5.24 4.91 -11.97
N THR A 112 -6.45 4.45 -12.33
CA THR A 112 -7.22 3.50 -11.53
C THR A 112 -6.44 2.21 -11.29
N GLN A 113 -5.86 1.61 -12.34
CA GLN A 113 -5.04 0.40 -12.23
C GLN A 113 -3.81 0.60 -11.33
N ARG A 114 -3.22 1.80 -11.36
CA ARG A 114 -2.10 2.16 -10.48
C ARG A 114 -2.52 2.21 -9.01
N GLU A 115 -3.65 2.82 -8.69
CA GLU A 115 -4.16 2.88 -7.31
C GLU A 115 -4.58 1.50 -6.80
N LEU A 116 -5.19 0.67 -7.65
CA LEU A 116 -5.49 -0.73 -7.32
C LEU A 116 -4.21 -1.53 -7.03
N ASP A 117 -3.15 -1.36 -7.83
CA ASP A 117 -1.87 -2.03 -7.58
C ASP A 117 -1.20 -1.57 -6.28
N LYS A 118 -1.28 -0.26 -5.96
CA LYS A 118 -0.81 0.27 -4.67
C LYS A 118 -1.62 -0.30 -3.50
N ALA A 119 -2.94 -0.35 -3.61
CA ALA A 119 -3.82 -0.89 -2.58
C ALA A 119 -3.57 -2.39 -2.37
N ALA A 120 -3.48 -3.17 -3.44
CA ALA A 120 -3.16 -4.60 -3.39
C ALA A 120 -1.79 -4.86 -2.75
N LYS A 121 -0.77 -4.05 -3.05
CA LYS A 121 0.54 -4.13 -2.40
C LYS A 121 0.48 -3.77 -0.91
N ALA A 122 -0.29 -2.74 -0.55
CA ALA A 122 -0.47 -2.34 0.84
C ALA A 122 -1.20 -3.45 1.63
N GLU A 123 -2.22 -4.06 1.03
CA GLU A 123 -2.95 -5.16 1.62
C GLU A 123 -2.08 -6.42 1.73
N ALA A 124 -1.35 -6.79 0.68
CA ALA A 124 -0.39 -7.89 0.72
C ALA A 124 0.67 -7.68 1.81
N LYS A 125 1.14 -6.44 2.01
CA LYS A 125 2.05 -6.08 3.10
C LYS A 125 1.38 -6.24 4.48
N LYS A 126 0.10 -5.86 4.63
CA LYS A 126 -0.66 -6.08 5.86
C LYS A 126 -0.88 -7.57 6.14
N GLN A 127 -1.26 -8.34 5.12
CA GLN A 127 -1.46 -9.79 5.22
C GLN A 127 -0.16 -10.52 5.53
N ASN A 128 0.96 -10.15 4.88
CA ASN A 128 2.28 -10.71 5.20
C ASN A 128 2.71 -10.36 6.62
N LYS A 129 2.52 -9.12 7.08
CA LYS A 129 2.74 -8.74 8.49
C LYS A 129 1.83 -9.50 9.46
N ALA A 130 0.61 -9.84 9.05
CA ALA A 130 -0.32 -10.64 9.86
C ALA A 130 0.10 -12.11 9.92
N LYS A 131 0.63 -12.67 8.82
CA LYS A 131 1.18 -14.03 8.74
C LYS A 131 2.56 -14.16 9.42
N GLU A 132 3.40 -13.13 9.37
CA GLU A 132 4.68 -13.02 10.10
C GLU A 132 4.50 -12.77 11.61
N LYS A 133 3.28 -12.52 12.08
CA LYS A 133 2.94 -12.59 13.50
C LYS A 133 2.54 -14.03 13.82
N PRO A 134 3.44 -14.94 14.21
CA PRO A 134 2.98 -16.12 14.91
C PRO A 134 2.24 -15.65 16.16
N GLN A 135 1.04 -16.16 16.35
CA GLN A 135 0.27 -16.00 17.57
C GLN A 135 1.08 -16.65 18.70
N ILE A 136 1.86 -15.84 19.43
CA ILE A 136 2.43 -16.23 20.72
C ILE A 136 1.27 -16.20 21.74
N GLN A 137 0.28 -17.06 21.54
CA GLN A 137 -0.76 -17.33 22.52
C GLN A 137 -0.93 -18.85 22.60
N GLY A 138 -0.12 -19.45 23.44
CA GLY A 138 -0.30 -20.80 23.94
C GLY A 138 0.10 -20.78 25.41
N LYS A 139 -0.67 -21.45 26.27
CA LYS A 139 -0.33 -21.61 27.69
C LYS A 139 1.10 -22.16 27.79
N GLY A 140 2.01 -21.37 28.37
CA GLY A 140 3.43 -21.71 28.52
C GLY A 140 4.43 -21.02 27.59
N ARG A 141 4.03 -20.07 26.72
CA ARG A 141 4.98 -19.27 25.91
C ARG A 141 5.19 -17.87 26.50
N ARG A 142 6.46 -17.48 26.66
CA ARG A 142 6.93 -16.17 27.18
C ARG A 142 6.45 -15.03 26.25
N PHE A 143 5.91 -13.94 26.81
CA PHE A 143 5.44 -12.79 26.00
C PHE A 143 6.62 -12.16 25.22
N ARG A 144 6.34 -11.46 24.11
CA ARG A 144 7.40 -10.76 23.37
C ARG A 144 8.16 -9.76 24.23
N ALA A 145 7.46 -9.13 25.18
CA ALA A 145 8.07 -8.30 26.22
C ALA A 145 8.99 -9.10 27.15
N ASP A 146 8.59 -10.31 27.55
CA ASP A 146 9.41 -11.20 28.38
C ASP A 146 10.65 -11.71 27.62
N LEU A 147 10.54 -11.95 26.31
CA LEU A 147 11.66 -12.39 25.48
C LEU A 147 12.70 -11.27 25.32
N LEU A 148 12.26 -10.05 25.02
CA LEU A 148 13.14 -8.88 24.93
C LEU A 148 13.77 -8.55 26.29
N LEU A 149 13.02 -8.76 27.37
CA LEU A 149 13.54 -8.65 28.72
C LEU A 149 14.61 -9.72 29.01
N ASP A 150 14.35 -10.99 28.70
CA ASP A 150 15.30 -12.11 28.87
C ASP A 150 16.59 -11.87 28.09
N GLU A 151 16.51 -11.37 26.85
CA GLU A 151 17.67 -10.98 26.04
C GLU A 151 18.48 -9.85 26.69
N LYS A 152 17.81 -8.79 27.17
CA LYS A 152 18.47 -7.64 27.82
C LYS A 152 19.17 -8.03 29.11
N ILE A 153 18.52 -8.83 29.96
CA ILE A 153 19.12 -9.32 31.21
C ILE A 153 20.25 -10.31 30.91
N THR A 154 20.10 -11.17 29.91
CA THR A 154 21.15 -12.11 29.49
C THR A 154 22.41 -11.37 29.04
N GLY A 155 22.29 -10.32 28.23
CA GLY A 155 23.44 -9.51 27.80
C GLY A 155 24.17 -8.84 28.98
N ARG A 156 23.43 -8.26 29.92
CA ARG A 156 24.00 -7.69 31.17
C ARG A 156 24.71 -8.74 32.01
N THR A 157 24.13 -9.93 32.11
CA THR A 157 24.67 -11.06 32.88
C THR A 157 25.97 -11.57 32.28
N MET A 158 26.02 -11.72 30.95
CA MET A 158 27.24 -12.16 30.24
C MET A 158 28.39 -11.18 30.46
N TYR A 159 28.12 -9.88 30.32
CA TYR A 159 29.13 -8.85 30.53
C TYR A 159 29.66 -8.81 31.97
N ALA A 160 28.77 -8.97 32.97
CA ALA A 160 29.17 -9.03 34.37
C ALA A 160 30.05 -10.25 34.69
N LEU A 161 29.74 -11.41 34.11
CA LEU A 161 30.54 -12.63 34.27
C LEU A 161 31.91 -12.51 33.59
N GLU A 162 31.96 -11.88 32.42
CA GLU A 162 33.21 -11.60 31.70
C GLU A 162 34.15 -10.69 32.53
N LEU A 163 33.61 -9.64 33.14
CA LEU A 163 34.36 -8.77 34.06
C LEU A 163 34.85 -9.49 35.32
N GLN A 164 34.11 -10.48 35.80
CA GLN A 164 34.50 -11.33 36.94
C GLN A 164 35.53 -12.40 36.56
N GLY A 165 35.99 -12.43 35.30
CA GLY A 165 36.98 -13.39 34.81
C GLY A 165 36.44 -14.81 34.65
N PHE A 166 35.11 -14.97 34.59
CA PHE A 166 34.49 -16.28 34.44
C PHE A 166 34.77 -16.85 33.04
N LYS A 167 35.53 -17.94 32.98
CA LYS A 167 35.77 -18.68 31.73
C LYS A 167 34.72 -19.76 31.55
N CYS A 168 33.87 -19.61 30.54
CA CYS A 168 32.85 -20.62 30.25
C CYS A 168 33.50 -21.95 29.83
N PRO A 169 33.08 -23.10 30.40
CA PRO A 169 33.55 -24.40 29.95
C PRO A 169 33.15 -24.65 28.49
N GLN A 170 34.11 -25.01 27.63
CA GLN A 170 33.96 -25.16 26.17
C GLN A 170 32.88 -26.16 25.73
N ASN A 171 32.38 -27.02 26.63
CA ASN A 171 31.41 -28.07 26.30
C ASN A 171 30.07 -27.95 27.07
N LYS A 172 29.78 -26.80 27.69
CA LYS A 172 28.52 -26.55 28.42
C LYS A 172 27.87 -25.25 27.97
N ASN A 173 26.54 -25.25 27.90
CA ASN A 173 25.77 -24.04 27.62
C ASN A 173 25.88 -23.07 28.80
N VAL A 174 26.34 -21.84 28.56
CA VAL A 174 26.55 -20.79 29.57
C VAL A 174 25.30 -20.57 30.41
N ARG A 175 24.10 -20.60 29.80
CA ARG A 175 22.83 -20.38 30.52
C ARG A 175 22.49 -21.46 31.54
N LYS A 176 23.13 -22.62 31.44
CA LYS A 176 22.92 -23.76 32.35
C LYS A 176 23.91 -23.78 33.52
N THR A 177 24.92 -22.92 33.53
CA THR A 177 25.90 -22.85 34.64
C THR A 177 25.27 -22.20 35.88
N GLN A 178 25.81 -22.53 37.06
CA GLN A 178 25.28 -22.03 38.33
C GLN A 178 25.58 -20.54 38.48
N GLU A 179 26.76 -20.13 38.03
CA GLU A 179 27.28 -18.77 38.01
C GLU A 179 26.39 -17.87 37.16
N PHE A 180 25.99 -18.34 35.97
CA PHE A 180 25.06 -17.60 35.12
C PHE A 180 23.68 -17.47 35.75
N LYS A 181 23.14 -18.54 36.36
CA LYS A 181 21.83 -18.48 37.02
C LYS A 181 21.83 -17.51 38.20
N ALA A 182 22.89 -17.51 39.01
CA ALA A 182 23.02 -16.62 40.15
C ALA A 182 23.12 -15.15 39.72
N GLU A 183 23.98 -14.85 38.74
CA GLU A 183 24.15 -13.48 38.24
C GLU A 183 22.92 -13.00 37.46
N TYR A 184 22.25 -13.88 36.71
CA TYR A 184 21.01 -13.56 36.02
C TYR A 184 19.90 -13.13 37.00
N GLN A 185 19.74 -13.82 38.13
CA GLN A 185 18.77 -13.45 39.16
C GLN A 185 19.10 -12.11 39.82
N ARG A 186 20.39 -11.81 40.04
CA ARG A 186 20.84 -10.51 40.54
C ARG A 186 20.52 -9.39 39.55
N GLN A 187 20.85 -9.58 38.27
CA GLN A 187 20.56 -8.61 37.22
C GLN A 187 19.06 -8.39 37.02
N LEU A 188 18.25 -9.45 37.12
CA LEU A 188 16.79 -9.36 37.06
C LEU A 188 16.22 -8.57 38.25
N THR A 189 16.74 -8.80 39.46
CA THR A 189 16.31 -8.07 40.68
C THR A 189 16.68 -6.59 40.57
N LYS A 190 17.91 -6.29 40.15
CA LYS A 190 18.39 -4.94 39.92
C LYS A 190 17.53 -4.22 38.86
N PHE A 191 17.20 -4.88 37.76
CA PHE A 191 16.33 -4.32 36.73
C PHE A 191 14.93 -3.99 37.26
N ARG A 192 14.35 -4.84 38.12
CA ARG A 192 13.04 -4.55 38.75
C ARG A 192 13.11 -3.34 39.68
N GLN A 193 14.19 -3.20 40.44
CA GLN A 193 14.44 -2.03 41.29
C GLN A 193 14.63 -0.75 40.46
N GLU A 194 15.38 -0.81 39.36
CA GLU A 194 15.53 0.31 38.40
C GLU A 194 14.16 0.75 37.86
N GLN A 195 13.31 -0.19 37.47
CA GLN A 195 11.96 0.12 36.96
C GLN A 195 11.03 0.68 38.05
N ALA A 196 11.14 0.21 39.29
CA ALA A 196 10.39 0.77 40.42
C ALA A 196 10.82 2.21 40.72
N ALA A 197 12.14 2.46 40.80
CA ALA A 197 12.70 3.78 41.02
C ALA A 197 12.37 4.75 39.87
N GLU A 198 12.44 4.30 38.60
CA GLU A 198 12.06 5.12 37.45
C GLU A 198 10.57 5.51 37.48
N LYS A 199 9.70 4.59 37.91
CA LYS A 199 8.27 4.85 38.06
C LYS A 199 7.98 5.81 39.20
N GLU A 200 8.70 5.70 40.32
CA GLU A 200 8.60 6.62 41.45
C GLU A 200 9.15 8.01 41.10
N ALA A 201 10.31 8.10 40.45
CA ALA A 201 10.86 9.36 39.97
C ALA A 201 9.92 10.08 38.99
N LYS A 202 9.31 9.35 38.06
CA LYS A 202 8.29 9.91 37.13
C LYS A 202 7.03 10.37 37.86
N ARG A 203 6.64 9.72 38.96
CA ARG A 203 5.51 10.15 39.80
C ARG A 203 5.86 11.40 40.61
N ALA A 204 7.04 11.43 41.21
CA ALA A 204 7.55 12.57 41.96
C ALA A 204 7.72 13.81 41.07
N ALA A 205 8.29 13.67 39.87
CA ALA A 205 8.42 14.76 38.90
C ALA A 205 7.04 15.35 38.53
N ARG A 206 6.05 14.51 38.23
CA ARG A 206 4.67 14.96 37.95
C ARG A 206 3.98 15.61 39.14
N GLN A 207 4.38 15.28 40.36
CA GLN A 207 3.85 15.90 41.58
C GLN A 207 4.52 17.25 41.83
N ALA A 208 5.83 17.36 41.62
CA ALA A 208 6.58 18.61 41.69
C ALA A 208 6.08 19.63 40.65
N GLU A 209 5.90 19.21 39.39
CA GLU A 209 5.33 20.06 38.32
C GLU A 209 3.94 20.59 38.68
N ARG A 210 3.11 19.78 39.34
CA ARG A 210 1.76 20.19 39.79
C ARG A 210 1.79 21.14 41.00
N GLN A 211 2.83 21.07 41.82
CA GLN A 211 3.00 21.95 42.97
C GLN A 211 3.60 23.30 42.55
N GLU A 212 4.54 23.30 41.60
CA GLU A 212 5.06 24.54 40.99
C GLU A 212 3.95 25.28 40.23
N SER A 213 3.14 24.60 39.42
CA SER A 213 2.02 25.24 38.72
C SER A 213 0.97 25.82 39.67
N ALA A 214 0.76 25.19 40.84
CA ALA A 214 -0.18 25.70 41.86
C ALA A 214 0.40 26.87 42.67
N ALA A 215 1.73 26.93 42.85
CA ALA A 215 2.40 28.03 43.53
C ALA A 215 2.44 29.31 42.65
N GLU A 216 2.67 29.17 41.34
CA GLU A 216 2.63 30.29 40.39
C GLU A 216 1.22 30.90 40.24
N GLU A 217 0.16 30.08 40.28
CA GLU A 217 -1.23 30.55 40.21
C GLU A 217 -1.69 31.28 41.48
N SER A 218 -1.01 31.06 42.61
CA SER A 218 -1.30 31.74 43.89
C SER A 218 -0.49 33.02 44.14
N ALA A 219 0.46 33.34 43.24
CA ALA A 219 1.31 34.53 43.31
C ALA A 219 0.94 35.62 42.29
N GLN A 220 -0.12 35.42 41.50
CA GLN A 220 -0.77 36.42 40.63
C GLN A 220 -2.05 36.96 41.29
#